data_AF-A0AAE1DR09-F1
#
_entry.id   AF-A0AAE1DR09-F1
#
_cell.length_a   1.000
_cell.length_b   1.000
_cell.length_c   1.000
_cell.angle_alpha   90.00
_cell.angle_beta   90.00
_cell.angle_gamma   90.00
#
_symmetry.space_group_name_H-M   'P 1'
#
loop_
_entity.id
_entity.type
_entity.pdbx_description
1 polymer ?
#
loop_
_entity_poly.entity_id
_entity_poly.type
_entity_poly.pdbx_seq_one_letter_code
_entity_poly.pdbx_strand_id
1 'polypeptide(L)'
;MLTFTCTHTEPNSASPVWWEVTFSQAVDVTRFLIFNRDDCCKDRLAGFTLTAQSDPSTATPYSYTDSGGSGQASYTVVPSRRISFPVSLVRFVTANSINILTLCEVFVFGETNCPAGQFGLRCERQCNCANNGNCFVHSGGCPSGCAIGYTGEDCSGELLDGTETGKKTTVLDMVNTDLFHLTNLH
;
A
#
# COMPACT_ATOMS: atom_id res chain seq x y z
N MET A 1 11.58 -10.41 15.91
CA MET A 1 10.21 -9.86 15.93
C MET A 1 10.30 -8.42 15.49
N LEU A 2 9.46 -7.98 14.55
CA LEU A 2 9.32 -6.55 14.25
C LEU A 2 8.68 -5.89 15.48
N THR A 3 9.32 -4.85 16.02
CA THR A 3 8.77 -4.05 17.13
C THR A 3 8.09 -2.82 16.53
N PHE A 4 6.76 -2.77 16.57
CA PHE A 4 5.99 -1.63 16.06
C PHE A 4 5.64 -0.67 17.20
N THR A 5 5.72 0.63 16.94
CA THR A 5 5.25 1.69 17.85
C THR A 5 3.82 2.07 17.47
N CYS A 6 2.92 2.16 18.46
CA CYS A 6 1.50 2.43 18.20
C CYS A 6 1.13 3.91 18.37
N THR A 7 0.24 4.40 17.51
CA THR A 7 -0.48 5.67 17.76
C THR A 7 -1.41 5.55 18.94
N HIS A 8 -1.70 6.70 19.56
CA HIS A 8 -2.75 6.80 20.57
C HIS A 8 -3.38 8.19 20.51
N THR A 9 -4.71 8.25 20.39
CA THR A 9 -5.46 9.51 20.53
C THR A 9 -5.87 9.74 21.98
N GLU A 10 -6.07 10.99 22.37
CA GLU A 10 -6.52 11.32 23.72
C GLU A 10 -7.87 10.65 24.06
N PRO A 11 -8.06 10.22 25.32
CA PRO A 11 -9.35 9.67 25.76
C PRO A 11 -10.44 10.75 25.76
N ASN A 12 -11.67 10.36 25.44
CA ASN A 12 -12.85 11.24 25.43
C ASN A 12 -12.73 12.46 24.49
N SER A 13 -11.90 12.36 23.45
CA SER A 13 -11.89 13.35 22.38
C SER A 13 -13.26 13.46 21.71
N ALA A 14 -13.53 14.62 21.11
CA ALA A 14 -14.75 14.85 20.34
C ALA A 14 -14.87 13.80 19.22
N SER A 15 -16.05 13.19 19.11
CA SER A 15 -16.36 12.18 18.10
C SER A 15 -16.73 12.83 16.75
N PRO A 16 -16.32 12.27 15.60
CA PRO A 16 -15.57 11.02 15.44
C PRO A 16 -14.06 11.19 15.69
N VAL A 17 -13.46 10.19 16.33
CA VAL A 17 -12.00 10.08 16.41
C VAL A 17 -11.49 9.25 15.24
N TRP A 18 -10.58 9.83 14.48
CA TRP A 18 -10.13 9.27 13.21
C TRP A 18 -8.62 9.35 13.04
N TRP A 19 -8.11 8.47 12.19
CA TRP A 19 -6.78 8.54 11.61
C TRP A 19 -6.92 8.46 10.10
N GLU A 20 -6.12 9.22 9.36
CA GLU A 20 -6.20 9.31 7.91
C GLU A 20 -4.81 9.39 7.30
N VAL A 21 -4.69 8.84 6.10
CA VAL A 21 -3.51 8.96 5.25
C VAL A 21 -3.95 9.27 3.83
N THR A 22 -3.18 10.13 3.17
CA THR A 22 -3.26 10.36 1.72
C THR A 22 -2.02 9.77 1.04
N PHE A 23 -2.23 9.14 -0.11
CA PHE A 23 -1.16 8.59 -0.93
C PHE A 23 -0.76 9.61 -2.00
N SER A 24 0.54 9.75 -2.22
CA SER A 24 1.05 10.60 -3.32
C SER A 24 0.66 10.07 -4.70
N GLN A 25 0.42 8.76 -4.81
CA GLN A 25 -0.01 8.08 -6.02
C GLN A 25 -1.20 7.20 -5.68
N ALA A 26 -2.25 7.25 -6.49
CA ALA A 26 -3.45 6.46 -6.26
C ALA A 26 -3.19 4.98 -6.59
N VAL A 27 -3.82 4.09 -5.81
CA VAL A 27 -3.53 2.65 -5.79
C VAL A 27 -4.81 1.85 -6.00
N ASP A 28 -4.75 0.84 -6.86
CA ASP A 28 -5.81 -0.14 -7.04
C ASP A 28 -5.73 -1.19 -5.91
N VAL A 29 -6.40 -0.88 -4.79
CA VAL A 29 -6.27 -1.64 -3.54
C VAL A 29 -6.89 -3.03 -3.64
N THR A 30 -6.15 -4.03 -3.15
CA THR A 30 -6.54 -5.44 -3.11
C THR A 30 -6.80 -5.95 -1.69
N ARG A 31 -6.07 -5.46 -0.68
CA ARG A 31 -6.28 -5.83 0.74
C ARG A 31 -5.66 -4.80 1.68
N PHE A 32 -6.10 -4.83 2.93
CA PHE A 32 -5.53 -4.09 4.05
C PHE A 32 -5.08 -5.06 5.14
N LEU A 33 -3.95 -4.79 5.79
CA LEU A 33 -3.50 -5.47 7.00
C LEU A 33 -3.23 -4.43 8.07
N ILE A 34 -3.95 -4.53 9.18
CA ILE A 34 -3.87 -3.60 10.30
C ILE A 34 -3.28 -4.34 11.48
N PHE A 35 -2.16 -3.87 12.01
CA PHE A 35 -1.62 -4.32 13.28
C PHE A 35 -2.19 -3.47 14.41
N ASN A 36 -2.85 -4.13 15.34
CA ASN A 36 -3.40 -3.54 16.55
C ASN A 36 -2.37 -3.65 17.68
N ARG A 37 -2.69 -3.00 18.79
CA ARG A 37 -1.91 -3.05 20.02
C ARG A 37 -1.98 -4.45 20.65
N ASP A 38 -0.83 -5.11 20.81
CA ASP A 38 -0.81 -6.52 21.23
C ASP A 38 -0.63 -6.73 22.74
N ASP A 39 -0.09 -5.74 23.46
CA ASP A 39 0.26 -5.79 24.88
C ASP A 39 -0.92 -5.53 25.84
N CYS A 40 -1.96 -4.82 25.40
CA CYS A 40 -3.23 -4.65 26.12
C CYS A 40 -4.32 -4.09 25.20
N CYS A 41 -5.57 -4.10 25.66
CA CYS A 41 -6.58 -3.14 25.20
C CYS A 41 -6.97 -3.27 23.72
N LYS A 42 -6.81 -4.47 23.13
CA LYS A 42 -7.10 -4.78 21.72
C LYS A 42 -8.54 -4.42 21.35
N ASP A 43 -9.43 -4.59 22.31
CA ASP A 43 -10.85 -4.29 22.29
C ASP A 43 -11.16 -2.82 21.93
N ARG A 44 -10.23 -1.89 22.11
CA ARG A 44 -10.41 -0.49 21.67
C ARG A 44 -10.58 -0.36 20.17
N LEU A 45 -9.94 -1.22 19.36
CA LEU A 45 -10.09 -1.17 17.92
C LEU A 45 -11.36 -1.92 17.45
N ALA A 46 -12.05 -2.67 18.32
CA ALA A 46 -13.26 -3.38 17.92
C ALA A 46 -14.33 -2.42 17.39
N GLY A 47 -15.00 -2.81 16.30
CA GLY A 47 -16.07 -2.04 15.67
C GLY A 47 -15.61 -0.87 14.81
N PHE A 48 -14.29 -0.72 14.59
CA PHE A 48 -13.76 0.35 13.75
C PHE A 48 -14.38 0.33 12.34
N THR A 49 -14.45 1.51 11.73
CA THR A 49 -14.80 1.66 10.31
C THR A 49 -13.58 2.11 9.53
N LEU A 50 -13.29 1.41 8.43
CA LEU A 50 -12.27 1.72 7.45
C LEU A 50 -12.95 2.20 6.17
N THR A 51 -12.59 3.39 5.69
CA THR A 51 -13.03 3.91 4.40
C THR A 51 -11.86 4.16 3.47
N ALA A 52 -12.05 3.86 2.19
CA ALA A 52 -11.08 4.13 1.13
C ALA A 52 -11.76 4.88 -0.02
N GLN A 53 -11.14 5.96 -0.50
CA GLN A 53 -11.72 6.85 -1.51
C GLN A 53 -10.66 7.44 -2.45
N SER A 54 -11.12 8.00 -3.57
CA SER A 54 -10.34 8.93 -4.38
C SER A 54 -10.30 10.31 -3.70
N ASP A 55 -9.24 11.07 -3.97
CA ASP A 55 -9.09 12.48 -3.59
C ASP A 55 -8.71 13.29 -4.85
N PRO A 56 -9.58 14.18 -5.36
CA PRO A 56 -10.88 14.57 -4.81
C PRO A 56 -11.92 13.43 -4.86
N SER A 57 -12.84 13.41 -3.89
CA SER A 57 -13.84 12.33 -3.78
C SER A 57 -14.86 12.39 -4.92
N THR A 58 -14.63 11.58 -5.95
CA THR A 58 -15.47 11.49 -7.15
C THR A 58 -16.37 10.25 -7.17
N ALA A 59 -16.11 9.28 -6.29
CA ALA A 59 -16.84 8.02 -6.19
C ALA A 59 -17.41 7.82 -4.78
N THR A 60 -18.40 6.91 -4.65
CA THR A 60 -18.84 6.43 -3.33
C THR A 60 -17.68 5.70 -2.65
N PRO A 61 -17.29 6.09 -1.41
CA PRO A 61 -16.18 5.44 -0.73
C PRO A 61 -16.42 3.94 -0.53
N TYR A 62 -15.36 3.15 -0.67
CA TYR A 62 -15.35 1.80 -0.12
C TYR A 62 -15.44 1.92 1.40
N SER A 63 -16.23 1.04 2.02
CA SER A 63 -16.42 1.03 3.47
C SER A 63 -16.39 -0.40 3.99
N TYR A 64 -15.66 -0.60 5.08
CA TYR A 64 -15.61 -1.81 5.89
C TYR A 64 -15.87 -1.43 7.34
N THR A 65 -16.72 -2.19 8.03
CA THR A 65 -16.93 -2.04 9.47
C THR A 65 -16.65 -3.37 10.14
N ASP A 66 -15.78 -3.36 11.14
CA ASP A 66 -15.54 -4.53 11.98
C ASP A 66 -16.80 -4.89 12.77
N SER A 67 -17.04 -6.18 12.98
CA SER A 67 -18.25 -6.67 13.67
C SER A 67 -18.34 -6.28 15.15
N GLY A 68 -17.30 -5.72 15.77
CA GLY A 68 -17.36 -5.24 17.16
C GLY A 68 -17.19 -6.34 18.22
N GLY A 69 -16.53 -7.44 17.86
CA GLY A 69 -16.26 -8.56 18.78
C GLY A 69 -15.09 -8.32 19.74
N SER A 70 -14.47 -9.41 20.22
CA SER A 70 -13.21 -9.30 20.97
C SER A 70 -12.14 -8.70 20.07
N GLY A 71 -11.42 -7.70 20.58
CA GLY A 71 -10.32 -7.09 19.84
C GLY A 71 -9.27 -8.10 19.41
N GLN A 72 -8.74 -7.92 18.20
CA GLN A 72 -7.76 -8.81 17.59
C GLN A 72 -6.37 -8.17 17.57
N ALA A 73 -5.30 -8.97 17.55
CA ALA A 73 -3.94 -8.46 17.40
C ALA A 73 -3.68 -7.88 15.99
N SER A 74 -4.39 -8.39 14.98
CA SER A 74 -4.34 -7.87 13.62
C SER A 74 -5.65 -8.10 12.89
N TYR A 75 -5.98 -7.24 11.94
CA TYR A 75 -7.15 -7.35 11.08
C TYR A 75 -6.72 -7.43 9.62
N THR A 76 -7.24 -8.41 8.88
CA THR A 76 -7.06 -8.49 7.42
C THR A 76 -8.38 -8.18 6.75
N VAL A 77 -8.43 -7.12 5.97
CA VAL A 77 -9.64 -6.69 5.24
C VAL A 77 -9.41 -6.92 3.76
N VAL A 78 -10.26 -7.75 3.16
CA VAL A 78 -10.28 -8.01 1.72
C VAL A 78 -11.63 -7.55 1.18
N PRO A 79 -11.69 -6.56 0.27
CA PRO A 79 -12.93 -6.14 -0.37
C PRO A 79 -13.63 -7.33 -1.05
N SER A 80 -14.93 -7.51 -0.76
CA SER A 80 -15.74 -8.58 -1.36
C SER A 80 -15.95 -8.41 -2.86
N ARG A 81 -15.86 -7.16 -3.33
CA ARG A 81 -15.78 -6.77 -4.74
C ARG A 81 -14.58 -5.86 -4.90
N ARG A 82 -13.93 -5.90 -6.07
CA ARG A 82 -12.84 -4.98 -6.39
C ARG A 82 -13.35 -3.54 -6.24
N ILE A 83 -12.55 -2.71 -5.57
CA ILE A 83 -12.79 -1.27 -5.50
C ILE A 83 -12.60 -0.73 -6.93
N SER A 84 -13.63 -0.10 -7.47
CA SER A 84 -13.70 0.23 -8.90
C SER A 84 -13.00 1.55 -9.28
N PHE A 85 -12.23 2.11 -8.35
CA PHE A 85 -11.53 3.38 -8.50
C PHE A 85 -10.18 3.29 -7.78
N PRO A 86 -9.17 4.02 -8.26
CA PRO A 86 -7.89 4.08 -7.60
C PRO A 86 -8.02 4.88 -6.29
N VAL A 87 -7.55 4.30 -5.19
CA VAL A 87 -7.63 4.86 -3.84
C VAL A 87 -6.44 5.77 -3.61
N SER A 88 -6.68 7.00 -3.16
CA SER A 88 -5.62 7.92 -2.73
C SER A 88 -5.80 8.41 -1.29
N LEU A 89 -6.89 8.04 -0.62
CA LEU A 89 -7.12 8.36 0.79
C LEU A 89 -7.70 7.15 1.52
N VAL A 90 -7.15 6.87 2.69
CA VAL A 90 -7.65 5.85 3.62
C VAL A 90 -7.88 6.47 4.99
N ARG A 91 -9.06 6.22 5.57
CA ARG A 91 -9.44 6.72 6.89
C ARG A 91 -9.96 5.59 7.78
N PHE A 92 -9.57 5.62 9.03
CA PHE A 92 -10.07 4.78 10.11
C PHE A 92 -10.85 5.64 11.11
N VAL A 93 -12.00 5.17 11.55
CA VAL A 93 -12.82 5.80 12.59
C VAL A 93 -13.10 4.78 13.68
N THR A 94 -12.85 5.15 14.93
CA THR A 94 -13.16 4.28 16.08
C THR A 94 -14.65 4.29 16.42
N ALA A 95 -15.14 3.17 16.96
CA ALA A 95 -16.52 3.02 17.44
C ALA A 95 -16.62 2.76 18.96
N ASN A 96 -15.49 2.78 19.69
CA ASN A 96 -15.53 2.50 21.13
C ASN A 96 -16.06 3.69 21.96
N SER A 97 -16.62 3.38 23.13
CA SER A 97 -17.27 4.35 24.01
C SER A 97 -16.35 5.38 24.66
N ILE A 98 -15.03 5.14 24.64
CA ILE A 98 -14.01 6.04 25.21
C ILE A 98 -13.31 6.88 24.13
N ASN A 99 -13.72 6.76 22.87
CA ASN A 99 -13.20 7.44 21.69
C ASN A 99 -11.67 7.37 21.54
N ILE A 100 -11.05 6.23 21.85
CA ILE A 100 -9.60 6.05 21.66
C ILE A 100 -9.36 5.30 20.36
N LEU A 101 -8.55 5.84 19.45
CA LEU A 101 -8.02 5.10 18.32
C LEU A 101 -6.55 4.74 18.57
N THR A 102 -6.19 3.50 18.26
CA THR A 102 -4.83 2.97 18.41
C THR A 102 -4.56 2.07 17.21
N LEU A 103 -3.59 2.47 16.39
CA LEU A 103 -3.11 1.72 15.22
C LEU A 103 -1.60 1.58 15.36
N CYS A 104 -1.06 0.36 15.26
CA CYS A 104 0.37 0.12 15.37
C CYS A 104 1.06 0.14 14.01
N GLU A 105 0.44 -0.46 13.01
CA GLU A 105 0.91 -0.39 11.64
C GLU A 105 -0.27 -0.63 10.70
N VAL A 106 -0.31 0.10 9.59
CA VAL A 106 -1.33 -0.08 8.57
C VAL A 106 -0.64 -0.32 7.24
N PHE A 107 -0.89 -1.49 6.69
CA PHE A 107 -0.44 -1.87 5.38
C PHE A 107 -1.61 -1.87 4.42
N VAL A 108 -1.48 -1.10 3.35
CA VAL A 108 -2.37 -1.15 2.19
C VAL A 108 -1.63 -1.89 1.10
N PHE A 109 -2.31 -2.82 0.44
CA PHE A 109 -1.74 -3.60 -0.64
C PHE A 109 -2.56 -3.36 -1.90
N GLY A 110 -1.89 -3.20 -3.02
CA GLY A 110 -2.55 -2.98 -4.31
C GLY A 110 -1.53 -2.81 -5.41
N GLU A 111 -2.02 -2.40 -6.57
CA GLU A 111 -1.20 -2.10 -7.72
C GLU A 111 -1.22 -0.59 -8.00
N THR A 112 -0.07 -0.02 -8.30
CA THR A 112 0.00 1.35 -8.82
C THR A 112 -0.27 1.34 -10.31
N ASN A 113 -1.11 2.26 -10.78
CA ASN A 113 -1.35 2.45 -12.21
C ASN A 113 -0.45 3.57 -12.73
N CYS A 114 0.68 3.21 -13.36
CA CYS A 114 1.59 4.18 -13.96
C CYS A 114 1.24 4.49 -15.42
N PRO A 115 1.50 5.72 -15.89
CA PRO A 115 1.51 6.02 -17.31
C PRO A 115 2.41 5.04 -18.08
N ALA A 116 2.06 4.77 -19.33
CA ALA A 116 2.86 3.90 -20.18
C ALA A 116 4.32 4.40 -20.27
N GLY A 117 5.27 3.50 -20.06
CA GLY A 117 6.69 3.83 -20.04
C GLY A 117 7.23 4.34 -18.70
N GLN A 118 6.47 4.27 -17.60
CA GLN A 118 6.93 4.60 -16.25
C GLN A 118 6.70 3.46 -15.25
N PHE A 119 7.50 3.46 -14.18
CA PHE A 119 7.42 2.50 -13.08
C PHE A 119 7.90 3.11 -11.76
N GLY A 120 7.70 2.37 -10.66
CA GLY A 120 7.98 2.81 -9.30
C GLY A 120 6.74 3.25 -8.54
N LEU A 121 6.89 3.40 -7.23
CA LEU A 121 5.80 3.70 -6.29
C LEU A 121 5.13 5.06 -6.57
N ARG A 122 5.82 5.96 -7.27
CA ARG A 122 5.32 7.28 -7.68
C ARG A 122 5.43 7.48 -9.19
N CYS A 123 5.58 6.40 -9.97
CA CYS A 123 5.79 6.44 -11.41
C CYS A 123 6.95 7.37 -11.82
N GLU A 124 7.95 7.47 -10.96
CA GLU A 124 9.04 8.43 -11.06
C GLU A 124 10.21 7.93 -11.91
N ARG A 125 10.23 6.63 -12.23
CA ARG A 125 11.27 5.99 -13.04
C ARG A 125 10.74 5.68 -14.44
N GLN A 126 11.62 5.74 -15.43
CA GLN A 126 11.27 5.54 -16.84
C GLN A 126 11.67 4.16 -17.33
N CYS A 127 10.77 3.46 -18.03
CA CYS A 127 11.06 2.14 -18.60
C CYS A 127 12.07 2.27 -19.75
N ASN A 128 13.12 1.44 -19.74
CA ASN A 128 14.07 1.33 -20.84
C ASN A 128 13.94 -0.02 -21.56
N CYS A 129 12.71 -0.37 -21.96
CA CYS A 129 12.42 -1.64 -22.62
C CYS A 129 12.66 -1.59 -24.13
N ALA A 130 13.07 -2.73 -24.70
CA ALA A 130 13.16 -2.89 -26.15
C ALA A 130 11.80 -2.62 -26.83
N ASN A 131 11.86 -2.07 -28.05
CA ASN A 131 10.69 -1.76 -28.88
C ASN A 131 9.64 -0.85 -28.21
N ASN A 132 10.05 0.01 -27.28
CA ASN A 132 9.15 0.84 -26.47
C ASN A 132 8.08 0.02 -25.72
N GLY A 133 8.44 -1.19 -25.28
CA GLY A 133 7.56 -2.03 -24.48
C GLY A 133 7.23 -1.45 -23.10
N ASN A 134 6.11 -1.89 -22.51
CA ASN A 134 5.78 -1.59 -21.12
C ASN A 134 6.62 -2.44 -20.17
N CYS A 135 7.16 -1.81 -19.13
CA CYS A 135 7.78 -2.53 -18.02
C CYS A 135 6.75 -2.88 -16.93
N PHE A 136 7.10 -3.83 -16.06
CA PHE A 136 6.34 -4.10 -14.85
C PHE A 136 6.42 -2.89 -13.91
N VAL A 137 5.26 -2.39 -13.45
CA VAL A 137 5.19 -1.14 -12.67
C VAL A 137 5.96 -1.20 -11.35
N HIS A 138 6.05 -2.38 -10.72
CA HIS A 138 6.71 -2.54 -9.43
C HIS A 138 8.23 -2.65 -9.54
N SER A 139 8.72 -3.41 -10.52
CA SER A 139 10.13 -3.74 -10.65
C SER A 139 10.84 -2.92 -11.72
N GLY A 140 10.14 -2.39 -12.72
CA GLY A 140 10.75 -1.83 -13.93
C GLY A 140 11.24 -2.89 -14.92
N GLY A 141 11.05 -4.18 -14.61
CA GLY A 141 11.49 -5.26 -15.47
C GLY A 141 10.76 -5.28 -16.80
N CYS A 142 11.51 -5.54 -17.87
CA CYS A 142 11.00 -5.57 -19.24
C CYS A 142 10.77 -7.01 -19.70
N PRO A 143 9.51 -7.44 -20.00
CA PRO A 143 9.22 -8.79 -20.48
C PRO A 143 9.99 -9.18 -21.75
N SER A 144 10.23 -8.17 -22.61
CA SER A 144 10.95 -8.31 -23.89
C SER A 144 12.45 -8.03 -23.80
N GLY A 145 12.98 -7.80 -22.59
CA GLY A 145 14.36 -7.35 -22.37
C GLY A 145 14.58 -5.85 -22.57
N CYS A 146 15.80 -5.40 -22.29
CA CYS A 146 16.19 -3.99 -22.30
C CYS A 146 16.40 -3.44 -23.71
N ALA A 147 16.18 -2.13 -23.86
CA ALA A 147 16.55 -1.39 -25.05
C ALA A 147 18.07 -1.39 -25.25
N ILE A 148 18.52 -1.13 -26.49
CA ILE A 148 19.95 -1.04 -26.81
C ILE A 148 20.60 0.04 -25.95
N GLY A 149 21.71 -0.31 -25.28
CA GLY A 149 22.41 0.58 -24.36
C GLY A 149 22.00 0.44 -22.89
N TYR A 150 21.00 -0.39 -22.58
CA TYR A 150 20.52 -0.62 -21.22
C TYR A 150 20.69 -2.08 -20.78
N THR A 151 20.85 -2.29 -19.47
CA THR A 151 21.04 -3.59 -18.83
C THR A 151 20.50 -3.58 -17.39
N GLY A 152 20.56 -4.73 -16.73
CA GLY A 152 20.03 -4.95 -15.38
C GLY A 152 18.61 -5.53 -15.40
N GLU A 153 18.09 -5.85 -14.21
CA GLU A 153 16.76 -6.47 -14.05
C GLU A 153 15.62 -5.52 -14.41
N ASP A 154 15.81 -4.21 -14.17
CA ASP A 154 14.84 -3.14 -14.46
C ASP A 154 15.28 -2.23 -15.63
N CYS A 155 16.33 -2.61 -16.34
CA CYS A 155 16.91 -1.84 -17.45
C CYS A 155 17.35 -0.41 -17.06
N SER A 156 17.67 -0.16 -15.79
CA SER A 156 18.17 1.14 -15.33
C SER A 156 19.68 1.33 -15.52
N GLY A 157 20.44 0.24 -15.72
CA GLY A 157 21.89 0.31 -15.90
C GLY A 157 22.26 0.67 -17.34
N GLU A 158 23.17 1.63 -17.53
CA GLU A 158 23.72 1.96 -18.85
C GLU A 158 24.90 1.02 -19.17
N LEU A 159 24.89 0.45 -20.37
CA LEU A 159 26.02 -0.31 -20.89
C LEU A 159 27.12 0.66 -21.32
N LEU A 160 28.08 0.90 -20.43
CA LEU A 160 29.36 1.50 -20.81
C LEU A 160 30.14 0.47 -21.62
N ASP A 161 30.01 0.57 -22.94
CA ASP A 161 30.78 -0.16 -23.94
C ASP A 161 30.49 -1.69 -24.02
N GLY A 162 29.42 -2.04 -24.75
CA GLY A 162 29.43 -3.14 -25.72
C GLY A 162 29.51 -4.61 -25.27
N THR A 163 29.77 -4.95 -24.01
CA THR A 163 29.82 -6.38 -23.62
C THR A 163 29.33 -6.62 -22.20
N GLU A 164 28.13 -7.17 -22.03
CA GLU A 164 27.95 -8.34 -21.17
C GLU A 164 26.65 -9.08 -21.53
N THR A 165 26.82 -10.32 -22.01
CA THR A 165 25.74 -11.25 -22.32
C THR A 165 25.44 -12.10 -21.08
N GLY A 166 24.17 -12.08 -20.65
CA GLY A 166 23.56 -13.19 -19.92
C GLY A 166 23.94 -13.35 -18.44
N LYS A 167 23.14 -12.75 -17.57
CA LYS A 167 22.80 -13.36 -16.28
C LYS A 167 21.28 -13.34 -16.12
N LYS A 168 20.67 -14.51 -16.27
CA LYS A 168 19.27 -14.75 -15.93
C LYS A 168 19.23 -15.29 -14.50
N THR A 169 19.15 -14.38 -13.53
CA THR A 169 18.88 -14.77 -12.15
C THR A 169 17.37 -14.96 -12.04
N THR A 170 16.91 -16.19 -11.81
CA THR A 170 15.53 -16.43 -11.38
C THR A 170 15.47 -16.18 -9.89
N VAL A 171 15.10 -14.97 -9.51
CA VAL A 171 14.60 -14.71 -8.15
C VAL A 171 13.14 -15.16 -8.15
N LEU A 172 12.78 -15.99 -7.16
CA LEU A 172 11.38 -16.19 -6.82
C LEU A 172 10.86 -14.82 -6.40
N ASP A 173 10.14 -14.13 -7.29
CA ASP A 173 9.33 -12.97 -6.90
C ASP A 173 8.30 -13.49 -5.90
N MET A 174 8.67 -13.43 -4.61
CA MET A 174 7.72 -13.44 -3.52
C MET A 174 6.86 -12.20 -3.72
N VAL A 175 5.82 -12.37 -4.53
CA VAL A 175 4.68 -11.48 -4.81
C VAL A 175 4.78 -10.24 -3.93
N ASN A 176 5.52 -9.24 -4.42
CA ASN A 176 5.69 -7.97 -3.71
C ASN A 176 4.37 -7.22 -3.91
N THR A 177 3.33 -7.66 -3.20
CA THR A 177 2.13 -6.88 -3.00
C THR A 177 2.62 -5.62 -2.31
N ASP A 178 2.65 -4.50 -3.02
CA ASP A 178 3.25 -3.24 -2.56
C ASP A 178 2.82 -2.97 -1.12
N LEU A 179 3.79 -3.09 -0.23
CA LEU A 179 3.63 -2.83 1.18
C LEU A 179 3.76 -1.31 1.34
N PHE A 180 2.64 -0.59 1.29
CA PHE A 180 2.65 0.82 1.72
C PHE A 180 2.83 0.81 3.24
N HIS A 181 4.08 0.90 3.69
CA HIS A 181 4.44 1.01 5.10
C HIS A 181 4.23 2.45 5.54
N LEU A 182 3.34 2.65 6.50
CA LEU A 182 2.93 3.98 6.94
C LEU A 182 3.59 4.29 8.27
N THR A 183 4.91 4.41 8.25
CA THR A 183 5.69 4.93 9.38
C THR A 183 5.65 6.44 9.37
N ASN A 184 4.59 7.02 9.90
CA ASN A 184 4.58 8.39 10.43
C ASN A 184 3.48 8.47 11.47
N LEU A 185 3.80 7.98 12.67
CA LEU A 185 2.94 8.02 13.82
C LEU A 185 3.73 8.78 14.91
N HIS A 186 3.50 10.10 14.99
CA HIS A 186 3.88 10.93 16.13
C HIS A 186 2.61 11.40 16.81
#